data_AF-A0A416HEU5-F1
#
_entry.id   AF-A0A416HEU5-F1
#
_cell.length_a   1.000
_cell.length_b   1.000
_cell.length_c   1.000
_cell.angle_alpha   90.00
_cell.angle_beta   90.00
_cell.angle_gamma   90.00
#
_symmetry.space_group_name_H-M   'P 1'
#
loop_
_entity.id
_entity.type
_entity.pdbx_description
1 polymer ?
#
loop_
_entity_poly.entity_id
_entity_poly.type
_entity_poly.pdbx_seq_one_letter_code
_entity_poly.pdbx_strand_id
1 'polypeptide(L)'
;MSIKINNKEYEVPQLGFKDMVAMEDMGFSIIDLFQKQKVFSVATAFVGICAGCSRDEAERLIEQHIMGGGSLDSIYESFTLAVDRSGFFRKLLGREQKE
;
A
#
# COMPACT_ATOMS: atom_id res chain seq x y z
N MET A 1 7.88 -7.93 7.41
CA MET A 1 6.45 -7.78 7.77
C MET A 1 5.67 -8.46 6.67
N SER A 2 4.58 -9.15 6.96
CA SER A 2 3.76 -9.79 5.93
C SER A 2 2.31 -9.32 6.00
N ILE A 3 1.65 -9.32 4.85
CA ILE A 3 0.21 -9.10 4.72
C ILE A 3 -0.43 -10.34 4.11
N LYS A 4 -1.61 -10.71 4.61
CA LYS A 4 -2.36 -11.86 4.11
C LYS A 4 -3.48 -11.40 3.17
N ILE A 5 -3.38 -11.76 1.89
CA ILE A 5 -4.38 -11.46 0.85
C ILE A 5 -4.79 -12.79 0.21
N ASN A 6 -6.08 -13.09 0.16
CA ASN A 6 -6.62 -14.35 -0.39
C ASN A 6 -5.95 -15.62 0.18
N ASN A 7 -5.77 -15.68 1.50
CA ASN A 7 -5.06 -16.76 2.19
C ASN A 7 -3.58 -16.95 1.80
N LYS A 8 -3.00 -16.04 1.00
CA LYS A 8 -1.57 -16.01 0.68
C LYS A 8 -0.88 -14.91 1.49
N GLU A 9 0.32 -15.21 1.96
CA GLU A 9 1.17 -14.22 2.62
C GLU A 9 2.09 -13.56 1.60
N TYR A 10 2.15 -12.23 1.64
CA TYR A 10 3.01 -11.41 0.83
C TYR A 10 3.97 -10.66 1.76
N GLU A 11 5.25 -10.65 1.41
CA GLU A 11 6.23 -9.86 2.13
C GLU A 11 6.03 -8.38 1.80
N VAL A 12 5.92 -7.55 2.84
CA VAL A 12 5.81 -6.10 2.69
C VAL A 12 7.23 -5.55 2.53
N PRO A 13 7.58 -5.01 1.34
CA PRO A 13 8.90 -4.46 1.12
C PRO A 13 9.10 -3.19 1.95
N GLN A 14 10.36 -2.84 2.19
CA GLN A 14 10.68 -1.53 2.76
C GLN A 14 10.40 -0.46 1.71
N LEU A 15 9.30 0.29 1.90
CA LEU A 15 8.86 1.32 0.96
C LEU A 15 9.95 2.39 0.78
N GLY A 16 10.29 2.71 -0.46
CA GLY A 16 11.28 3.71 -0.83
C GLY A 16 10.95 4.42 -2.15
N PHE A 17 11.93 5.11 -2.72
CA PHE A 17 11.74 5.90 -3.95
C PHE A 17 11.36 5.03 -5.16
N LYS A 18 11.86 3.78 -5.24
CA LYS A 18 11.48 2.85 -6.31
C LYS A 18 9.99 2.53 -6.27
N ASP A 19 9.44 2.33 -5.08
CA ASP A 19 8.03 2.00 -4.90
C ASP A 19 7.15 3.22 -5.24
N MET A 20 7.64 4.45 -5.03
CA MET A 20 6.96 5.66 -5.50
C MET A 20 6.77 5.64 -7.00
N VAL A 21 7.85 5.42 -7.74
CA VAL A 21 7.81 5.35 -9.20
C VAL A 21 6.87 4.25 -9.64
N ALA A 22 6.89 3.09 -8.99
CA ALA A 22 5.97 1.99 -9.29
C ALA A 22 4.49 2.38 -9.05
N MET A 23 4.17 3.11 -7.97
CA MET A 23 2.81 3.61 -7.75
C MET A 23 2.40 4.67 -8.78
N GLU A 24 3.33 5.55 -9.18
CA GLU A 24 3.09 6.55 -10.24
C GLU A 24 2.85 5.88 -11.59
N ASP A 25 3.63 4.84 -11.93
CA ASP A 25 3.45 4.04 -13.15
C ASP A 25 2.09 3.31 -13.16
N MET A 26 1.56 2.96 -11.98
CA MET A 26 0.19 2.44 -11.83
C MET A 26 -0.90 3.53 -11.97
N GLY A 27 -0.51 4.79 -12.07
CA GLY A 27 -1.40 5.95 -12.22
C GLY A 27 -1.86 6.56 -10.91
N PHE A 28 -1.19 6.28 -9.79
CA PHE A 28 -1.50 6.88 -8.50
C PHE A 28 -0.65 8.12 -8.24
N SER A 29 -1.30 9.23 -7.93
CA SER A 29 -0.62 10.39 -7.34
C SER A 29 -0.43 10.12 -5.84
N ILE A 30 0.82 9.88 -5.44
CA ILE A 30 1.18 9.61 -4.04
C ILE A 30 0.70 10.74 -3.12
N ILE A 31 0.92 11.99 -3.53
CA ILE A 31 0.56 13.17 -2.74
C ILE A 31 -0.96 13.15 -2.49
N ASP A 32 -1.75 12.84 -3.52
CA ASP A 32 -3.21 12.71 -3.39
C ASP A 32 -3.62 11.51 -2.53
N LEU A 33 -2.91 10.38 -2.60
CA LEU A 33 -3.21 9.20 -1.78
C LEU A 33 -3.16 9.55 -0.29
N PHE A 34 -2.14 10.28 0.12
CA PHE A 34 -1.95 10.68 1.52
C PHE A 34 -2.81 11.87 1.93
N GLN A 35 -3.01 12.88 1.06
CA GLN A 35 -3.79 14.07 1.40
C GLN A 35 -5.31 13.85 1.37
N LYS A 36 -5.80 13.01 0.45
CA LYS A 36 -7.25 12.84 0.20
C LYS A 36 -7.81 11.55 0.80
N GLN A 37 -7.01 10.82 1.59
CA GLN A 37 -7.40 9.55 2.22
C GLN A 37 -8.11 8.59 1.23
N LYS A 38 -7.57 8.45 0.02
CA LYS A 38 -8.17 7.58 -1.01
C LYS A 38 -7.88 6.11 -0.70
N VAL A 39 -8.60 5.54 0.29
CA VAL A 39 -8.33 4.21 0.87
C VAL A 39 -8.27 3.11 -0.20
N PHE A 40 -9.19 3.10 -1.17
CA PHE A 40 -9.20 2.10 -2.25
C PHE A 40 -7.99 2.20 -3.17
N SER A 41 -7.56 3.43 -3.50
CA SER A 41 -6.39 3.68 -4.32
C SER A 41 -5.09 3.31 -3.58
N VAL A 42 -5.03 3.61 -2.27
CA VAL A 42 -3.92 3.20 -1.39
C VAL A 42 -3.82 1.69 -1.33
N ALA A 43 -4.94 1.00 -1.08
CA ALA A 43 -4.97 -0.46 -1.05
C ALA A 43 -4.49 -1.05 -2.37
N THR A 44 -4.97 -0.54 -3.50
CA THR A 44 -4.56 -1.01 -4.84
C THR A 44 -3.08 -0.83 -5.08
N ALA A 45 -2.53 0.36 -4.80
CA ALA A 45 -1.11 0.64 -4.94
C ALA A 45 -0.25 -0.27 -4.05
N PHE A 46 -0.66 -0.43 -2.78
CA PHE A 46 0.06 -1.23 -1.81
C PHE A 46 0.06 -2.72 -2.15
N VAL A 47 -1.10 -3.26 -2.52
CA VAL A 47 -1.23 -4.66 -2.96
C VAL A 47 -0.43 -4.91 -4.24
N GLY A 48 -0.47 -3.99 -5.20
CA GLY A 48 0.33 -4.09 -6.43
C GLY A 48 1.83 -4.19 -6.14
N ILE A 49 2.33 -3.41 -5.19
CA ILE A 49 3.73 -3.49 -4.75
C ILE A 49 4.03 -4.79 -4.01
N CYS A 50 3.20 -5.19 -3.05
CA CYS A 50 3.42 -6.41 -2.26
C CYS A 50 3.33 -7.69 -3.12
N ALA A 51 2.42 -7.71 -4.10
CA ALA A 51 2.22 -8.85 -4.98
C ALA A 51 3.08 -8.78 -6.27
N GLY A 52 3.74 -7.65 -6.52
CA GLY A 52 4.54 -7.44 -7.73
C GLY A 52 3.73 -7.54 -9.02
N CYS A 53 2.49 -7.03 -9.01
CA CYS A 53 1.53 -7.19 -10.09
C CYS A 53 1.04 -5.84 -10.64
N SER A 54 0.35 -5.90 -11.79
CA SER A 54 -0.27 -4.72 -12.39
C SER A 54 -1.44 -4.19 -11.55
N ARG A 55 -1.87 -2.95 -11.83
CA ARG A 55 -3.02 -2.34 -11.17
C ARG A 55 -4.27 -3.21 -11.27
N ASP A 56 -4.64 -3.65 -12.47
CA ASP A 56 -5.85 -4.45 -12.72
C ASP A 56 -5.81 -5.78 -11.95
N GLU A 57 -4.64 -6.39 -11.82
CA GLU A 57 -4.45 -7.60 -11.02
C GLU A 57 -4.58 -7.31 -9.52
N ALA A 58 -4.03 -6.19 -9.04
CA ALA A 58 -4.16 -5.77 -7.65
C ALA A 58 -5.64 -5.48 -7.29
N GLU A 59 -6.38 -4.80 -8.17
CA GLU A 59 -7.82 -4.54 -7.99
C GLU A 59 -8.60 -5.86 -7.88
N ARG A 60 -8.33 -6.83 -8.76
CA ARG A 60 -8.96 -8.17 -8.71
C ARG A 60 -8.59 -8.94 -7.44
N LEU A 61 -7.34 -8.86 -7.00
CA LEU A 61 -6.90 -9.52 -5.77
C LEU A 61 -7.60 -8.95 -4.53
N ILE A 62 -7.78 -7.63 -4.49
CA ILE A 62 -8.50 -6.95 -3.41
C ILE A 62 -9.99 -7.31 -3.44
N GLU A 63 -10.61 -7.32 -4.61
CA GLU A 63 -12.01 -7.73 -4.77
C GLU A 63 -12.22 -9.16 -4.24
N GLN A 64 -11.37 -10.10 -4.66
CA GLN A 64 -11.38 -11.47 -4.15
C GLN A 64 -11.16 -11.54 -2.63
N HIS A 65 -10.29 -10.68 -2.08
CA HIS A 65 -10.02 -10.66 -0.65
C HIS A 65 -11.24 -10.25 0.14
N ILE A 66 -11.94 -9.22 -0.30
CA ILE A 66 -13.17 -8.74 0.33
C ILE A 66 -14.27 -9.81 0.20
N MET A 67 -14.46 -10.38 -1.00
CA MET A 67 -15.44 -11.45 -1.23
C MET A 67 -15.15 -12.71 -0.40
N GLY A 68 -13.87 -12.97 -0.10
CA GLY A 68 -13.42 -14.08 0.75
C GLY A 68 -13.53 -13.81 2.26
N GLY A 69 -14.09 -12.67 2.68
CA GLY A 69 -14.24 -12.28 4.09
C GLY A 69 -13.05 -11.51 4.68
N GLY A 70 -12.10 -11.10 3.84
CA GLY A 70 -11.04 -10.17 4.19
C GLY A 70 -11.53 -8.73 4.33
N SER A 71 -10.74 -7.87 4.97
CA SER A 71 -11.09 -6.47 5.22
C SER A 71 -10.14 -5.53 4.48
N LEU A 72 -10.68 -4.41 3.99
CA LEU A 72 -9.87 -3.32 3.44
C LEU A 72 -9.09 -2.59 4.55
N ASP A 73 -9.62 -2.55 5.76
CA ASP A 73 -8.98 -1.89 6.91
C ASP A 73 -7.65 -2.56 7.27
N SER A 74 -7.56 -3.89 7.18
CA SER A 74 -6.31 -4.61 7.48
C SER A 74 -5.20 -4.29 6.46
N ILE A 75 -5.58 -4.07 5.20
CA ILE A 75 -4.67 -3.62 4.14
C ILE A 75 -4.19 -2.20 4.44
N TYR A 76 -5.11 -1.31 4.83
CA TYR A 76 -4.79 0.08 5.15
C TYR A 76 -3.91 0.23 6.40
N GLU A 77 -4.17 -0.56 7.45
CA GLU A 77 -3.33 -0.62 8.65
C GLU A 77 -1.91 -1.10 8.31
N SER A 78 -1.80 -2.17 7.50
CA SER A 78 -0.51 -2.69 7.04
C SER A 78 0.26 -1.66 6.22
N PHE A 79 -0.42 -0.91 5.34
CA PHE A 79 0.18 0.19 4.60
C PHE A 79 0.68 1.29 5.53
N THR A 80 -0.13 1.71 6.50
CA THR A 80 0.25 2.76 7.47
C THR A 80 1.49 2.35 8.26
N LEU A 81 1.55 1.09 8.70
CA LEU A 81 2.73 0.55 9.39
C LEU A 81 3.96 0.47 8.47
N ALA A 82 3.79 0.14 7.18
CA ALA A 82 4.88 0.12 6.21
C ALA A 82 5.46 1.53 5.97
N VAL A 83 4.58 2.53 5.87
CA VAL A 83 4.93 3.95 5.76
C VAL A 83 5.67 4.43 7.01
N ASP A 84 5.17 4.10 8.20
CA ASP A 84 5.78 4.51 9.47
C ASP A 84 7.13 3.81 9.73
N ARG A 85 7.36 2.63 9.15
CA ARG A 85 8.67 1.95 9.20
C ARG A 85 9.64 2.46 8.13
N SER A 86 9.14 3.09 7.07
CA SER A 86 9.98 3.66 6.02
C SER A 86 10.52 5.04 6.43
N GLY A 87 11.82 5.11 6.70
CA GLY A 87 12.49 6.39 6.95
C GLY A 87 12.34 7.39 5.79
N PHE A 88 12.23 6.89 4.55
CA PHE A 88 11.99 7.70 3.37
C PHE A 88 10.60 8.36 3.40
N PHE A 89 9.54 7.56 3.57
CA PHE A 89 8.18 8.11 3.60
C PHE A 89 7.93 9.00 4.82
N ARG A 90 8.52 8.68 5.98
CA ARG A 90 8.44 9.56 7.17
C ARG A 90 8.97 10.96 6.87
N LYS A 91 10.14 11.05 6.23
CA LYS A 91 10.74 12.34 5.84
C LYS A 91 9.92 13.04 4.76
N LEU A 92 9.44 12.30 3.76
CA LEU A 92 8.69 12.88 2.66
C LEU A 92 7.33 13.45 3.09
N LEU A 93 6.62 12.73 3.96
CA LEU A 93 5.29 13.14 4.44
C LEU A 93 5.38 14.13 5.61
N GLY A 94 6.58 14.54 6.02
CA GLY A 94 6.79 15.40 7.19
C GLY A 94 6.30 14.76 8.49
N ARG A 95 6.25 13.42 8.57
CA ARG A 95 5.85 12.64 9.76
C ARG A 95 7.04 12.30 10.67
N GLU A 96 8.08 13.12 10.65
CA GLU A 96 9.06 13.09 11.75
C GLU A 96 8.29 13.51 13.00
N GLN A 97 7.99 12.55 13.88
CA GLN A 97 7.67 12.85 15.26
C GLN A 97 8.81 13.73 15.75
N LYS A 98 8.51 15.00 16.04
CA LYS A 98 9.34 15.77 16.96
C LYS A 98 9.41 14.93 18.23
N GLU A 99 10.63 14.58 18.60
CA GLU A 99 11.02 13.80 19.78
C GLU A 99 10.26 14.23 21.05
#